data_AF-A0A5C6DG39-F1
#
_entry.id   AF-A0A5C6DG39-F1
#
_cell.length_a   1.000
_cell.length_b   1.000
_cell.length_c   1.000
_cell.angle_alpha   90.00
_cell.angle_beta   90.00
_cell.angle_gamma   90.00
#
_symmetry.space_group_name_H-M   'P 1'
#
loop_
_entity.id
_entity.type
_entity.pdbx_description
1 polymer ?
#
loop_
_entity_poly.entity_id
_entity_poly.type
_entity_poly.pdbx_seq_one_letter_code
_entity_poly.pdbx_strand_id
1 'polypeptide(L)'
;MNKRTRILVDPQVQWTIIGRVMAHWALFAVCLIGVSISVRVFVNVVEQPFEEAVMSAVKAQAPIMLIMFVLLPVFIRDTLSLSIRFVGPMYRLRSAIKSVIQGEKVTAIQFRKRDFWPQVAADFTTMLEEYNTLQAENERLRLENQSLRLERVSAT
;
A
#
# COMPACT_ATOMS: atom_id res chain seq x y z
N MET A 1 26.08 0.84 -10.33
CA MET A 1 24.69 1.18 -10.69
C MET A 1 23.80 0.98 -9.45
N ASN A 2 23.68 2.00 -8.59
CA ASN A 2 23.03 1.87 -7.28
C ASN A 2 21.51 2.06 -7.43
N LYS A 3 20.75 0.96 -7.50
CA LYS A 3 19.28 0.99 -7.49
C LYS A 3 18.82 1.48 -6.12
N ARG A 4 18.60 2.80 -5.98
CA ARG A 4 17.95 3.40 -4.81
C ARG A 4 16.52 2.88 -4.70
N THR A 5 16.32 1.76 -4.03
CA THR A 5 15.00 1.33 -3.57
C THR A 5 14.60 2.23 -2.40
N ARG A 6 13.90 3.34 -2.68
CA ARG A 6 13.23 4.10 -1.62
C ARG A 6 12.10 3.23 -1.07
N ILE A 7 12.37 2.51 0.01
CA ILE A 7 11.43 1.63 0.71
C ILE A 7 10.39 2.43 1.51
N LEU A 8 10.64 3.72 1.77
CA LEU A 8 9.68 4.65 2.38
C LEU A 8 9.29 5.72 1.36
N VAL A 9 8.16 5.50 0.67
CA VAL A 9 7.52 6.52 -0.19
C VAL A 9 6.53 7.36 0.62
N ASP A 10 5.97 6.79 1.70
CA ASP A 10 5.08 7.48 2.63
C ASP A 10 5.28 6.95 4.07
N PRO A 11 6.10 7.61 4.90
CA PRO A 11 6.34 7.18 6.27
C PRO A 11 5.06 7.24 7.12
N GLN A 12 4.13 8.16 6.84
CA GLN A 12 2.93 8.36 7.66
C GLN A 12 1.96 7.19 7.54
N VAL A 13 1.74 6.70 6.32
CA VAL A 13 0.89 5.52 6.07
C VAL A 13 1.53 4.27 6.66
N GLN A 14 2.85 4.11 6.49
CA GLN A 14 3.57 2.93 6.98
C GLN A 14 3.60 2.85 8.52
N TRP A 15 3.83 3.96 9.22
CA TRP A 15 3.76 3.99 10.69
C TRP A 15 2.36 3.67 11.22
N THR A 16 1.32 4.13 10.53
CA THR A 16 -0.07 3.82 10.89
C THR A 16 -0.36 2.31 10.76
N ILE A 17 0.12 1.69 9.68
CA ILE A 17 -0.05 0.24 9.45
C ILE A 17 0.76 -0.55 10.49
N ILE A 18 2.02 -0.20 10.72
CA ILE A 18 2.86 -0.86 11.74
C ILE A 18 2.21 -0.75 13.11
N GLY A 19 1.76 0.45 13.51
CA GLY A 19 1.12 0.67 14.81
C GLY A 19 -0.14 -0.19 14.98
N ARG A 20 -0.99 -0.28 13.95
CA ARG A 20 -2.16 -1.17 13.97
C ARG A 20 -1.76 -2.64 14.07
N VAL A 21 -0.81 -3.10 13.25
CA VAL A 21 -0.33 -4.49 13.30
C VAL A 21 0.24 -4.83 14.67
N MET A 22 1.05 -3.94 15.24
CA MET A 22 1.61 -4.09 16.59
C MET A 22 0.52 -4.16 17.66
N ALA A 23 -0.53 -3.32 17.57
CA ALA A 23 -1.64 -3.34 18.51
C ALA A 23 -2.43 -4.66 18.45
N HIS A 24 -2.75 -5.14 17.24
CA HIS A 24 -3.42 -6.43 17.06
C HIS A 24 -2.53 -7.59 17.53
N TRP A 25 -1.23 -7.52 17.26
CA TRP A 25 -0.24 -8.51 17.71
C TRP A 25 -0.15 -8.58 19.23
N ALA A 26 -0.09 -7.43 19.90
CA ALA A 26 -0.05 -7.34 21.35
C ALA A 26 -1.35 -7.88 21.97
N LEU A 27 -2.51 -7.48 21.43
CA LEU A 27 -3.81 -7.98 21.89
C LEU A 27 -3.91 -9.50 21.73
N PHE A 28 -3.53 -10.02 20.55
CA PHE A 28 -3.51 -11.46 20.28
C PHE A 28 -2.59 -12.20 21.25
N ALA A 29 -1.38 -11.69 21.50
CA ALA A 29 -0.45 -12.27 22.45
C ALA A 29 -1.04 -12.29 23.87
N VAL A 30 -1.63 -11.19 24.34
CA VAL A 30 -2.28 -11.11 25.66
C VAL A 30 -3.42 -12.13 25.77
N CYS A 31 -4.30 -12.22 24.77
CA CYS A 31 -5.39 -13.20 24.76
C CYS A 31 -4.86 -14.64 24.78
N LEU A 32 -3.86 -14.96 23.94
CA LEU A 32 -3.28 -16.29 23.85
C LEU A 32 -2.62 -16.71 25.17
N ILE A 33 -1.81 -15.82 25.76
CA ILE A 33 -1.16 -16.04 27.05
C ILE A 33 -2.21 -16.19 28.16
N GLY A 34 -3.21 -15.32 28.18
CA GLY A 34 -4.27 -15.34 29.20
C GLY A 34 -5.09 -16.62 29.18
N VAL A 35 -5.45 -17.12 27.99
CA VAL A 35 -6.12 -18.42 27.83
C VAL A 35 -5.20 -19.56 28.25
N SER A 36 -3.94 -19.55 27.81
CA SER A 36 -2.99 -20.62 28.13
C SER A 36 -2.72 -20.72 29.64
N ILE A 37 -2.53 -19.58 30.31
CA ILE A 37 -2.35 -19.52 31.76
C ILE A 37 -3.62 -20.00 32.47
N SER A 38 -4.80 -19.50 32.09
CA SER A 38 -6.07 -19.90 32.70
C SER A 38 -6.28 -21.41 32.65
N VAL A 39 -6.04 -22.04 31.49
CA VAL A 39 -6.15 -23.49 31.31
C VAL A 39 -5.15 -24.24 32.20
N ARG A 40 -3.88 -23.82 32.22
CA ARG A 40 -2.86 -24.48 33.06
C ARG A 40 -3.16 -24.34 34.54
N VAL A 41 -3.57 -23.17 35.00
CA VAL A 41 -3.93 -22.95 36.40
C VAL A 41 -5.10 -23.83 36.78
N PHE A 42 -6.16 -23.86 35.97
CA PHE A 42 -7.35 -24.69 36.25
C PHE A 42 -7.03 -26.18 36.35
N VAL A 43 -6.12 -26.68 35.51
CA VAL A 43 -5.70 -28.10 35.55
C VAL A 43 -4.82 -28.42 36.77
N ASN A 44 -3.93 -27.50 37.18
CA ASN A 44 -2.91 -27.78 38.20
C ASN A 44 -3.29 -27.28 39.62
N VAL A 45 -4.37 -26.51 39.78
CA VAL A 45 -4.77 -25.94 41.08
C VAL A 45 -5.13 -26.99 42.14
N VAL A 46 -5.46 -28.21 41.72
CA VAL A 46 -5.75 -29.32 42.63
C VAL A 46 -4.45 -29.94 43.18
N GLU A 47 -3.37 -29.88 42.41
CA GLU A 47 -2.09 -30.52 42.76
C GLU A 47 -1.11 -29.55 43.44
N GLN A 48 -1.26 -28.25 43.23
CA GLN A 48 -0.33 -27.21 43.71
C GLN A 48 -1.07 -25.99 44.24
N PRO A 49 -0.48 -25.26 45.20
CA PRO A 49 -0.98 -23.95 45.62
C PRO A 49 -1.17 -23.00 44.43
N PHE A 50 -2.19 -22.15 44.49
CA PHE A 50 -2.57 -21.25 43.40
C PHE A 50 -1.40 -20.41 42.85
N GLU A 51 -0.58 -19.84 43.74
CA GLU A 51 0.57 -19.02 43.33
C GLU A 51 1.62 -19.82 42.55
N GLU A 52 1.90 -21.06 42.96
CA GLU A 52 2.84 -21.95 42.28
C GLU A 52 2.30 -22.38 40.91
N ALA A 53 1.00 -22.68 40.84
CA ALA A 53 0.32 -23.00 39.59
C ALA A 53 0.38 -21.83 38.59
N VAL A 54 0.17 -20.59 39.05
CA VAL A 54 0.29 -19.38 38.21
C VAL A 54 1.73 -19.16 37.75
N MET A 55 2.71 -19.22 38.66
CA MET A 55 4.11 -19.00 38.32
C MET A 55 4.63 -20.05 37.33
N SER A 56 4.26 -21.31 37.53
CA SER A 56 4.57 -22.42 36.62
C SER A 56 3.94 -22.20 35.24
N ALA A 57 2.67 -21.79 35.20
CA ALA A 57 1.96 -21.50 33.96
C ALA A 57 2.58 -20.34 33.17
N VAL A 58 2.99 -19.26 33.85
CA VAL A 58 3.69 -18.13 33.22
C VAL A 58 5.04 -18.56 32.65
N LYS A 59 5.83 -19.33 33.41
CA LYS A 59 7.14 -19.83 32.94
C LYS A 59 7.00 -20.74 31.72
N ALA A 60 5.93 -21.54 31.67
CA ALA A 60 5.64 -22.42 30.54
C ALA A 60 5.34 -21.66 29.23
N GLN A 61 5.08 -20.35 29.30
CA GLN A 61 4.79 -19.52 28.12
C GLN A 61 6.04 -18.99 27.41
N ALA A 62 7.23 -19.13 28.01
CA ALA A 62 8.48 -18.62 27.44
C ALA A 62 8.76 -19.11 26.00
N PRO A 63 8.55 -20.39 25.63
CA PRO A 63 8.74 -20.85 24.26
C PRO A 63 7.79 -20.18 23.26
N ILE A 64 6.53 -19.98 23.64
CA ILE A 64 5.53 -19.33 22.78
C ILE A 64 5.87 -17.85 22.58
N MET A 65 6.28 -17.15 23.65
CA MET A 65 6.75 -15.76 23.57
C MET A 65 7.96 -15.60 22.67
N LEU A 66 8.92 -16.55 22.75
CA LEU A 66 10.09 -16.56 21.89
C LEU A 66 9.69 -16.70 20.40
N ILE A 67 8.81 -17.65 20.09
CA ILE A 67 8.31 -17.85 18.73
C ILE A 67 7.60 -16.60 18.22
N MET A 68 6.72 -16.00 19.05
CA MET A 68 6.02 -14.77 18.71
C MET A 68 7.00 -13.63 18.41
N PHE A 69 8.03 -13.47 19.23
CA PHE A 69 9.03 -12.42 19.02
C PHE A 69 9.82 -12.62 17.72
N VAL A 70 10.19 -13.87 17.40
CA VAL A 70 10.90 -14.21 16.17
C VAL A 70 10.02 -14.01 14.92
N LEU A 71 8.73 -14.31 15.01
CA LEU A 71 7.79 -14.12 13.90
C LEU A 71 7.40 -12.66 13.66
N LEU A 72 7.41 -11.83 14.70
CA LEU A 72 7.04 -10.42 14.61
C LEU A 72 7.75 -9.65 13.47
N PRO A 73 9.09 -9.67 13.33
CA PRO A 73 9.77 -8.97 12.24
C PRO A 73 9.41 -9.52 10.86
N VAL A 74 9.13 -10.82 10.74
CA VAL A 74 8.68 -11.44 9.49
C VAL A 74 7.30 -10.90 9.10
N PHE A 75 6.36 -10.87 10.04
CA PHE A 75 5.02 -10.32 9.82
C PHE A 75 5.02 -8.84 9.48
N ILE A 76 5.84 -8.03 10.19
CA ILE A 76 5.98 -6.60 9.90
C ILE A 76 6.53 -6.41 8.48
N ARG A 77 7.60 -7.13 8.13
CA ARG A 77 8.22 -7.04 6.81
C ARG A 77 7.25 -7.41 5.71
N ASP A 78 6.49 -8.49 5.87
CA ASP A 78 5.54 -8.95 4.86
C ASP A 78 4.39 -7.95 4.68
N THR A 79 3.82 -7.47 5.79
CA THR A 79 2.74 -6.47 5.76
C THR A 79 3.19 -5.16 5.10
N LEU A 80 4.40 -4.70 5.41
CA LEU A 80 4.97 -3.50 4.79
C LEU A 80 5.24 -3.71 3.30
N SER A 81 5.79 -4.86 2.91
CA SER A 81 6.04 -5.21 1.51
C SER A 81 4.74 -5.20 0.69
N LEU A 82 3.67 -5.75 1.27
CA LEU A 82 2.33 -5.74 0.67
C LEU A 82 1.81 -4.30 0.49
N SER A 83 1.91 -3.47 1.53
CA SER A 83 1.50 -2.06 1.48
C SER A 83 2.27 -1.27 0.41
N ILE A 84 3.58 -1.49 0.28
CA ILE A 84 4.41 -0.80 -0.71
C ILE A 84 3.99 -1.15 -2.14
N ARG A 85 3.65 -2.41 -2.40
CA ARG A 85 3.14 -2.87 -3.71
C ARG A 85 1.79 -2.24 -4.08
N PHE A 86 1.07 -1.70 -3.10
CA PHE A 86 -0.18 -0.99 -3.30
C PHE A 86 0.03 0.53 -3.47
N VAL A 87 0.83 1.14 -2.60
CA VAL A 87 1.03 2.60 -2.55
C VAL A 87 1.87 3.11 -3.72
N GLY A 88 2.92 2.38 -4.12
CA GLY A 88 3.84 2.80 -5.19
C GLY A 88 3.14 3.10 -6.53
N PRO A 89 2.31 2.18 -7.06
CA PRO A 89 1.53 2.43 -8.27
C PRO A 89 0.60 3.64 -8.17
N MET A 90 -0.11 3.81 -7.05
CA MET A 90 -1.02 4.94 -6.85
C MET A 90 -0.30 6.28 -6.82
N TYR A 91 0.91 6.34 -6.25
CA TYR A 91 1.73 7.55 -6.29
C TYR A 91 2.18 7.90 -7.71
N ARG A 92 2.56 6.88 -8.51
CA ARG A 92 2.91 7.06 -9.92
C ARG A 92 1.71 7.55 -10.73
N LEU A 93 0.53 6.97 -10.50
CA LEU A 93 -0.72 7.41 -11.14
C LEU A 93 -1.02 8.87 -10.81
N ARG A 94 -1.00 9.26 -9.53
CA ARG A 94 -1.22 10.63 -9.10
C ARG A 94 -0.26 11.61 -9.76
N SER A 95 1.02 11.23 -9.87
CA SER A 95 2.04 12.07 -10.51
C SER A 95 1.75 12.25 -12.00
N ALA A 96 1.37 11.17 -12.69
CA ALA A 96 1.03 11.24 -14.11
C ALA A 96 -0.24 12.05 -14.38
N ILE A 97 -1.29 11.89 -13.56
CA ILE A 97 -2.50 12.73 -13.63
C ILE A 97 -2.11 14.22 -13.49
N LYS A 98 -1.23 14.54 -12.55
CA LYS A 98 -0.75 15.92 -12.36
C LYS A 98 -0.02 16.44 -13.60
N SER A 99 0.82 15.65 -14.24
CA SER A 99 1.49 16.03 -15.49
C SER A 99 0.50 16.26 -16.65
N VAL A 100 -0.55 15.42 -16.78
CA VAL A 100 -1.63 15.63 -17.77
C VAL A 100 -2.34 16.96 -17.53
N ILE A 101 -2.68 17.27 -16.27
CA ILE A 101 -3.33 18.54 -15.90
C ILE A 101 -2.44 19.75 -16.24
N GLN A 102 -1.12 19.58 -16.18
CA GLN A 102 -0.15 20.63 -16.53
C GLN A 102 0.08 20.76 -18.04
N GLY A 103 -0.57 19.93 -18.87
CA GLY A 103 -0.40 19.92 -20.32
C GLY A 103 0.92 19.29 -20.79
N GLU A 104 1.61 18.55 -19.90
CA GLU A 104 2.81 17.81 -20.28
C GLU A 104 2.42 16.58 -21.12
N LYS A 105 3.26 16.23 -22.11
CA LYS A 105 3.09 14.97 -22.86
C LYS A 105 3.41 13.78 -21.97
N VAL A 106 2.39 13.21 -21.36
CA VAL A 106 2.51 12.00 -20.54
C VAL A 106 2.49 10.77 -21.44
N THR A 107 3.42 9.84 -21.24
CA THR A 107 3.43 8.54 -21.92
C THR A 107 2.66 7.50 -21.10
N ALA A 108 2.12 6.48 -21.77
CA ALA A 108 1.40 5.37 -21.15
C ALA A 108 2.09 4.83 -19.88
N ILE A 109 1.32 4.64 -18.80
CA ILE A 109 1.86 4.14 -17.54
C ILE A 109 1.74 2.62 -17.52
N GLN A 110 2.87 1.94 -17.38
CA GLN A 110 2.89 0.53 -17.02
C GLN A 110 3.33 0.32 -15.56
N PHE A 111 2.50 -0.38 -14.80
CA PHE A 111 2.84 -0.92 -13.49
C PHE A 111 3.53 -2.27 -13.62
N ARG A 112 4.27 -2.70 -12.59
CA ARG A 112 4.96 -4.00 -12.64
C ARG A 112 3.94 -5.12 -12.54
N LYS A 113 4.25 -6.28 -13.14
CA LYS A 113 3.42 -7.51 -13.08
C LYS A 113 3.01 -7.96 -11.66
N ARG A 114 3.74 -7.54 -10.62
CA ARG A 114 3.46 -7.88 -9.22
C ARG A 114 2.75 -6.75 -8.47
N ASP A 115 2.32 -5.68 -9.11
CA ASP A 115 1.58 -4.60 -8.45
C ASP A 115 0.08 -4.94 -8.41
N PHE A 116 -0.66 -4.36 -7.44
CA PHE A 116 -2.09 -4.66 -7.24
C PHE A 116 -3.03 -4.00 -8.26
N TRP A 117 -2.51 -3.09 -9.08
CA TRP A 117 -3.32 -2.17 -9.88
C TRP A 117 -3.13 -2.26 -11.41
N PRO A 118 -2.86 -3.44 -12.01
CA PRO A 118 -2.56 -3.51 -13.45
C PRO A 118 -3.71 -3.01 -14.33
N GLN A 119 -4.96 -3.26 -13.92
CA GLN A 119 -6.16 -2.79 -14.63
C GLN A 119 -6.26 -1.26 -14.61
N VAL A 120 -6.06 -0.62 -13.46
CA VAL A 120 -6.06 0.85 -13.37
C VAL A 120 -5.00 1.49 -14.26
N ALA A 121 -3.84 0.84 -14.43
CA ALA A 121 -2.82 1.30 -15.36
C ALA A 121 -3.30 1.25 -16.82
N ALA A 122 -3.99 0.15 -17.17
CA ALA A 122 -4.57 -0.04 -18.50
C ALA A 122 -5.67 0.99 -18.76
N ASP A 123 -6.62 1.14 -17.84
CA ASP A 123 -7.72 2.10 -17.94
C ASP A 123 -7.21 3.54 -18.08
N PHE A 124 -6.20 3.91 -17.29
CA PHE A 124 -5.57 5.23 -17.40
C PHE A 124 -4.86 5.42 -18.75
N THR A 125 -4.22 4.37 -19.27
CA THR A 125 -3.55 4.44 -20.58
C THR A 125 -4.57 4.64 -21.70
N THR A 126 -5.68 3.89 -21.69
CA THR A 126 -6.79 4.06 -22.64
C THR A 126 -7.37 5.47 -22.57
N MET A 127 -7.63 5.98 -21.36
CA MET A 127 -8.10 7.35 -21.16
C MET A 127 -7.12 8.39 -21.74
N LEU A 128 -5.82 8.18 -21.53
CA LEU A 128 -4.77 9.09 -22.01
C LEU A 128 -4.68 9.10 -23.54
N GLU A 129 -4.83 7.95 -24.19
CA GLU A 129 -4.86 7.83 -25.65
C GLU A 129 -6.06 8.58 -26.25
N GLU A 130 -7.24 8.43 -25.66
CA GLU A 130 -8.45 9.15 -26.08
C GLU A 130 -8.30 10.66 -25.87
N TYR A 131 -7.81 11.07 -24.69
CA TYR A 131 -7.54 12.49 -24.40
C TYR A 131 -6.58 13.13 -25.41
N ASN A 132 -5.46 12.44 -25.72
CA ASN A 132 -4.49 12.93 -26.69
C ASN A 132 -5.08 13.04 -28.11
N THR A 133 -5.94 12.08 -28.49
CA THR A 133 -6.64 12.10 -29.78
C THR A 133 -7.57 13.31 -29.88
N LEU A 134 -8.38 13.54 -28.84
CA LEU A 134 -9.31 14.68 -28.77
C LEU A 134 -8.57 16.03 -28.75
N GLN A 135 -7.39 16.09 -28.12
CA GLN A 135 -6.57 17.29 -28.08
C GLN A 135 -6.00 17.61 -29.48
N ALA A 136 -5.49 16.60 -30.19
CA ALA A 136 -4.98 16.76 -31.56
C ALA A 136 -6.09 17.18 -32.54
N GLU A 137 -7.31 16.63 -32.40
CA GLU A 137 -8.46 17.03 -33.21
C GLU A 137 -8.87 18.48 -32.94
N ASN A 138 -8.94 18.89 -31.67
CA ASN A 138 -9.23 20.28 -31.30
C ASN A 138 -8.21 21.27 -31.86
N GLU A 139 -6.92 20.93 -31.82
CA GLU A 139 -5.86 21.77 -32.40
C GLU A 139 -6.02 21.90 -33.91
N ARG A 140 -6.28 20.80 -34.62
CA ARG A 140 -6.56 20.80 -36.06
C ARG A 140 -7.77 21.68 -36.40
N LEU A 141 -8.89 21.52 -35.70
CA LEU A 141 -10.12 22.30 -35.92
C LEU A 141 -9.91 23.78 -35.65
N ARG A 142 -9.08 24.15 -34.67
CA ARG A 142 -8.73 25.55 -34.39
C ARG A 142 -7.92 26.17 -35.53
N LEU A 143 -6.94 25.45 -36.07
CA LEU A 143 -6.13 25.90 -37.20
C LEU A 143 -6.99 26.08 -38.46
N GLU A 144 -7.88 25.13 -38.75
CA GLU A 144 -8.81 25.21 -39.89
C GLU A 144 -9.79 26.39 -39.77
N ASN A 145 -10.35 26.62 -38.57
CA ASN A 145 -11.19 27.80 -38.33
C ASN A 145 -10.42 29.11 -38.50
N GLN A 146 -9.15 29.14 -38.13
CA GLN A 146 -8.32 30.33 -38.26
C GLN A 146 -7.97 30.63 -39.72
N SER A 147 -7.66 29.61 -40.54
CA SER A 147 -7.41 29.80 -41.97
C SER A 147 -8.65 30.30 -42.71
N LEU A 148 -9.82 29.71 -42.45
CA LEU A 148 -11.10 30.13 -43.05
C LEU A 148 -11.45 31.58 -42.70
N ARG A 149 -11.14 32.02 -41.46
CA ARG A 149 -11.34 33.41 -41.05
C ARG A 149 -10.41 34.37 -41.80
N LEU A 150 -9.14 34.01 -41.99
CA LEU A 150 -8.19 34.82 -42.73
C LEU A 150 -8.59 34.96 -44.20
N GLU A 151 -9.02 33.87 -44.83
CA GLU A 151 -9.53 33.88 -46.21
C GLU A 151 -10.72 34.84 -46.37
N ARG A 152 -11.69 34.78 -45.45
CA ARG A 152 -12.86 35.69 -45.47
C ARG A 152 -12.48 37.16 -45.33
N VAL A 153 -11.51 37.49 -44.48
CA VAL A 153 -11.06 38.88 -44.28
C VAL A 153 -10.29 39.39 -45.49
N SER A 154 -9.51 38.55 -46.17
CA SER A 154 -8.78 38.94 -47.39
C SER A 154 -9.66 39.11 -48.64
N ALA A 155 -10.90 38.59 -48.61
CA ALA A 155 -11.85 38.67 -49.71
C ALA A 155 -12.77 39.92 -49.64
N THR A 156 -12.69 40.70 -48.57
CA THR A 156 -13.36 41.99 -48.35
C THR A 156 -12.38 43.14 -48.42
#